data_AF-A0A527IM77-F1
#
_entry.id   AF-A0A527IM77-F1
#
_cell.length_a   1.000
_cell.length_b   1.000
_cell.length_c   1.000
_cell.angle_alpha   90.00
_cell.angle_beta   90.00
_cell.angle_gamma   90.00
#
_symmetry.space_group_name_H-M   'P 1'
#
loop_
_entity.id
_entity.type
_entity.pdbx_description
1 polymer ?
#
loop_
_entity_poly.entity_id
_entity_poly.type
_entity_poly.pdbx_seq_one_letter_code
_entity_poly.pdbx_strand_id
1 'polypeptide(L)'
;MTSTVEPLVAVVTTDLSAVTRGRFVAESKLQKTATTGVGWLQANLSLTPFNSIVDPNPWGSSGDLRLIPDLKARFRTTRTGSATPFDMVAGDIVELDGSPWLGCTRTMLK
;
A
#
# COMPACT_ATOMS: atom_id res chain seq x y z
N MET A 1 -30.06 -16.42 1.86
CA MET A 1 -28.69 -16.97 1.76
C MET A 1 -27.75 -15.80 1.53
N THR A 2 -27.00 -15.38 2.55
CA THR A 2 -25.93 -14.39 2.35
C THR A 2 -24.78 -15.10 1.66
N SER A 3 -24.57 -14.79 0.38
CA SER A 3 -23.35 -15.16 -0.33
C SER A 3 -22.15 -14.68 0.49
N THR A 4 -21.22 -15.59 0.82
CA THR A 4 -20.00 -15.25 1.55
C THR A 4 -19.06 -14.53 0.60
N VAL A 5 -19.04 -13.19 0.66
CA VAL A 5 -18.11 -12.37 -0.10
C VAL A 5 -16.71 -12.55 0.48
N GLU A 6 -15.71 -12.84 -0.37
CA GLU A 6 -14.33 -12.97 0.08
C GLU A 6 -13.81 -11.63 0.63
N PRO A 7 -13.26 -11.59 1.86
CA PRO A 7 -12.67 -10.38 2.41
C PRO A 7 -11.48 -9.88 1.60
N LEU A 8 -11.31 -8.55 1.58
CA LEU A 8 -10.14 -7.89 1.01
C LEU A 8 -9.25 -7.33 2.11
N VAL A 9 -7.96 -7.29 1.86
CA VAL A 9 -6.95 -6.67 2.73
C VAL A 9 -6.34 -5.49 1.98
N ALA A 10 -6.38 -4.31 2.58
CA ALA A 10 -5.71 -3.12 2.06
C ALA A 10 -4.22 -3.17 2.39
N VAL A 11 -3.36 -3.30 1.38
CA VAL A 11 -1.91 -3.14 1.52
C VAL A 11 -1.58 -1.67 1.29
N VAL A 12 -1.15 -0.96 2.34
CA VAL A 12 -1.12 0.51 2.37
C VAL A 12 0.21 1.12 2.79
N THR A 13 0.44 2.36 2.37
CA THR A 13 1.52 3.26 2.81
C THR A 13 0.95 4.66 3.03
N THR A 14 1.58 5.47 3.88
CA THR A 14 1.24 6.89 4.08
C THR A 14 2.30 7.75 3.42
N ASP A 15 1.92 8.60 2.48
CA ASP A 15 2.86 9.42 1.71
C ASP A 15 3.23 10.75 2.42
N LEU A 16 3.97 11.62 1.72
CA LEU A 16 4.36 12.94 2.23
C LEU A 16 3.19 13.91 2.42
N SER A 17 2.07 13.71 1.72
CA SER A 17 0.83 14.47 1.92
C SER A 17 -0.03 13.95 3.08
N ALA A 18 0.49 13.00 3.87
CA ALA A 18 -0.20 12.33 4.97
C ALA A 18 -1.47 11.57 4.55
N VAL A 19 -1.54 11.13 3.30
CA VAL A 19 -2.64 10.35 2.75
C VAL A 19 -2.24 8.88 2.69
N THR A 20 -3.03 8.03 3.34
CA THR A 20 -2.87 6.58 3.27
C THR A 20 -3.44 6.05 1.96
N ARG A 21 -2.56 5.50 1.11
CA ARG A 21 -2.91 4.94 -0.20
C ARG A 21 -2.41 3.51 -0.30
N GLY A 22 -2.97 2.74 -1.23
CA GLY A 22 -2.61 1.34 -1.35
C GLY A 22 -3.39 0.61 -2.42
N ARG A 23 -3.32 -0.72 -2.37
CA ARG A 23 -4.12 -1.62 -3.21
C ARG A 23 -4.77 -2.68 -2.34
N PHE A 24 -5.96 -3.14 -2.76
CA PHE A 24 -6.63 -4.26 -2.12
C PHE A 24 -6.19 -5.58 -2.76
N VAL A 25 -6.03 -6.60 -1.93
CA VAL A 25 -5.84 -7.99 -2.37
C VAL A 25 -6.86 -8.88 -1.67
N ALA A 26 -7.22 -9.99 -2.30
CA ALA A 26 -8.02 -11.02 -1.65
C ALA A 26 -7.30 -11.54 -0.39
N GLU A 27 -8.03 -11.73 0.72
CA GLU A 27 -7.45 -12.19 1.99
C GLU A 27 -6.68 -13.52 1.80
N SER A 28 -7.21 -14.44 0.99
CA SER A 28 -6.57 -15.71 0.67
C SER A 28 -5.20 -15.57 -0.02
N LYS A 29 -4.91 -14.40 -0.61
CA LYS A 29 -3.65 -14.11 -1.30
C LYS A 29 -2.66 -13.33 -0.46
N LEU A 30 -3.03 -12.83 0.73
CA LEU A 30 -2.17 -11.95 1.52
C LEU A 30 -0.79 -12.57 1.82
N GLN A 31 -0.72 -13.85 2.17
CA GLN A 31 0.55 -14.53 2.45
C GLN A 31 1.47 -14.56 1.21
N LYS A 32 0.90 -14.82 0.03
CA LYS A 32 1.64 -14.74 -1.23
C LYS A 32 2.07 -13.29 -1.50
N THR A 33 1.16 -12.33 -1.34
CA THR A 33 1.44 -10.91 -1.51
C THR A 33 2.52 -10.39 -0.56
N ALA A 34 2.68 -10.96 0.64
CA ALA A 34 3.78 -10.61 1.54
C ALA A 34 5.16 -10.94 0.98
N THR A 35 5.25 -11.92 0.06
CA THR A 35 6.53 -12.27 -0.60
C THR A 35 6.80 -11.41 -1.84
N THR A 36 5.76 -11.03 -2.58
CA THR A 36 5.91 -10.34 -3.88
C THR A 36 5.69 -8.84 -3.80
N GLY A 37 4.89 -8.39 -2.84
CA GLY A 37 4.31 -7.05 -2.79
C GLY A 37 3.17 -6.85 -3.78
N VAL A 38 2.69 -5.61 -3.81
CA VAL A 38 1.82 -5.06 -4.86
C VAL A 38 2.57 -3.98 -5.63
N GLY A 39 2.25 -3.80 -6.92
CA GLY A 39 2.89 -2.76 -7.73
C GLY A 39 2.61 -1.35 -7.22
N TRP A 40 3.63 -0.49 -7.27
CA TRP A 40 3.59 0.90 -6.83
C TRP A 40 4.33 1.80 -7.82
N LEU A 41 4.13 3.11 -7.75
CA LEU A 41 4.75 4.08 -8.65
C LEU A 41 5.51 5.13 -7.86
N GLN A 42 6.73 5.47 -8.29
CA GLN A 42 7.54 6.55 -7.74
C GLN A 42 6.77 7.88 -7.76
N ALA A 43 6.06 8.14 -8.86
CA ALA A 43 5.26 9.35 -9.07
C ALA A 43 4.17 9.58 -8.02
N ASN A 44 3.75 8.55 -7.27
CA ASN A 44 2.78 8.72 -6.18
C ASN A 44 3.32 9.59 -5.05
N LEU A 45 4.65 9.68 -4.87
CA LEU A 45 5.26 10.56 -3.87
C LEU A 45 5.15 12.04 -4.26
N SER A 46 4.93 12.33 -5.55
CA SER A 46 4.74 13.66 -6.10
C SER A 46 3.28 14.15 -6.01
N LEU A 47 2.38 13.37 -5.39
CA LEU A 47 0.99 13.76 -5.19
C LEU A 47 0.87 14.84 -4.10
N THR A 48 0.18 15.92 -4.44
CA THR A 48 -0.19 16.97 -3.50
C THR A 48 -1.39 16.54 -2.65
N PRO A 49 -1.68 17.26 -1.54
CA PRO A 49 -2.92 17.04 -0.77
C PRO A 49 -4.22 17.17 -1.59
N PHE A 50 -4.16 17.83 -2.77
CA PHE A 50 -5.30 18.02 -3.67
C PHE A 50 -5.35 17.01 -4.81
N ASN A 51 -4.55 15.94 -4.72
CA ASN A 51 -4.50 14.84 -5.68
C ASN A 51 -4.05 15.23 -7.10
N SER A 52 -3.30 16.33 -7.21
CA SER A 52 -2.52 16.69 -8.41
C SER A 52 -1.07 16.20 -8.28
N ILE A 53 -0.39 15.97 -9.40
CA ILE A 53 1.05 15.69 -9.41
C ILE A 53 1.80 17.02 -9.56
N VAL A 54 2.80 17.27 -8.71
CA VAL A 54 3.63 18.48 -8.82
C VAL A 54 4.42 18.50 -10.15
N ASP A 55 4.56 19.68 -10.75
CA ASP A 55 5.37 19.93 -11.94
C ASP A 55 6.51 20.91 -11.60
N PRO A 56 7.79 20.56 -11.88
CA PRO A 56 8.25 19.32 -12.48
C PRO A 56 8.18 18.12 -11.52
N ASN A 57 7.75 16.97 -12.02
CA ASN A 57 7.82 15.69 -11.29
C ASN A 57 9.20 15.05 -11.50
N PRO A 58 10.02 14.87 -10.45
CA PRO A 58 11.37 14.30 -10.60
C PRO A 58 11.38 12.85 -11.08
N TRP A 59 10.25 12.12 -10.94
CA TRP A 59 10.18 10.70 -11.27
C TRP A 59 9.67 10.42 -12.69
N GLY A 60 8.96 11.35 -13.33
CA GLY A 60 8.34 11.13 -14.65
C GLY A 60 7.51 9.84 -14.71
N SER A 61 7.60 9.11 -15.84
CA SER A 61 7.06 7.75 -16.04
C SER A 61 8.11 6.66 -15.76
N SER A 62 9.08 6.94 -14.89
CA SER A 62 10.28 6.13 -14.73
C SER A 62 10.04 4.96 -13.77
N GLY A 63 9.50 3.87 -14.30
CA GLY A 63 9.54 2.56 -13.67
C GLY A 63 8.43 2.25 -12.65
N ASP A 64 8.55 1.07 -12.05
CA ASP A 64 7.66 0.53 -11.04
C ASP A 64 8.43 0.28 -9.73
N LEU A 65 7.71 0.30 -8.62
CA LEU A 65 8.15 -0.09 -7.28
C LEU A 65 7.28 -1.23 -6.75
N ARG A 66 7.64 -1.75 -5.58
CA ARG A 66 6.81 -2.72 -4.86
C ARG A 66 6.48 -2.19 -3.47
N LEU A 67 5.21 -2.30 -3.09
CA LEU A 67 4.75 -2.09 -1.72
C LEU A 67 4.60 -3.46 -1.04
N ILE A 68 5.49 -3.74 -0.09
CA ILE A 68 5.60 -5.02 0.61
C ILE A 68 4.87 -4.92 1.95
N PRO A 69 3.78 -5.68 2.19
CA PRO A 69 3.07 -5.59 3.46
C PRO A 69 3.89 -6.18 4.61
N ASP A 70 4.02 -5.42 5.70
CA ASP A 70 4.57 -5.91 6.96
C ASP A 70 3.46 -6.60 7.75
N LEU A 71 3.45 -7.94 7.75
CA LEU A 71 2.40 -8.72 8.40
C LEU A 71 2.31 -8.49 9.92
N LYS A 72 3.37 -7.96 10.56
CA LYS A 72 3.33 -7.56 11.98
C LYS A 72 2.58 -6.24 12.21
N ALA A 73 2.34 -5.48 11.15
CA ALA A 73 1.61 -4.21 11.14
C ALA A 73 0.21 -4.33 10.51
N ARG A 74 -0.41 -5.51 10.62
CA ARG A 74 -1.80 -5.75 10.18
C ARG A 74 -2.79 -5.36 11.28
N PHE A 75 -3.82 -4.62 10.90
CA PHE A 75 -4.97 -4.29 11.73
C PHE A 75 -6.25 -4.82 11.09
N ARG A 76 -7.06 -5.53 11.89
CA ARG A 76 -8.34 -6.10 11.44
C ARG A 76 -9.43 -5.85 12.48
N THR A 77 -10.61 -5.45 12.03
CA THR A 77 -11.78 -5.26 12.90
C THR A 77 -13.09 -5.58 12.18
N THR A 78 -14.05 -6.15 12.90
CA THR A 78 -15.42 -6.38 12.43
C THR A 78 -16.38 -5.27 12.86
N ARG A 79 -15.87 -4.23 13.55
CA ARG A 79 -16.69 -3.19 14.19
C ARG A 79 -17.20 -2.10 13.24
N THR A 80 -17.08 -2.27 11.92
CA THR A 80 -17.52 -1.29 10.92
C THR A 80 -18.98 -1.45 10.49
N GLY A 81 -19.62 -2.58 10.83
CA GLY A 81 -20.96 -2.92 10.34
C GLY A 81 -21.00 -3.34 8.87
N SER A 82 -19.83 -3.47 8.22
CA SER A 82 -19.71 -3.92 6.83
C SER A 82 -19.88 -5.44 6.70
N ALA A 83 -20.23 -5.91 5.50
CA ALA A 83 -20.39 -7.34 5.21
C ALA A 83 -19.08 -8.14 5.34
N THR A 84 -17.94 -7.50 5.12
CA THR A 84 -16.59 -8.06 5.33
C THR A 84 -15.83 -7.23 6.37
N PRO A 85 -14.88 -7.81 7.11
CA PRO A 85 -14.08 -7.06 8.08
C PRO A 85 -13.29 -5.93 7.42
N PHE A 86 -13.09 -4.82 8.14
CA PHE A 86 -12.07 -3.86 7.78
C PHE A 86 -10.70 -4.47 8.08
N ASP A 87 -9.83 -4.49 7.08
CA ASP A 87 -8.53 -5.16 7.14
C ASP A 87 -7.49 -4.36 6.36
N MET A 88 -6.45 -3.95 7.06
CA MET A 88 -5.39 -3.09 6.55
C MET A 88 -4.04 -3.59 7.05
N VAL A 89 -3.03 -3.55 6.20
CA VAL A 89 -1.65 -3.86 6.55
C VAL A 89 -0.73 -2.79 6.00
N ALA A 90 0.03 -2.15 6.89
CA ALA A 90 1.03 -1.17 6.48
C ALA A 90 2.20 -1.89 5.81
N GLY A 91 2.74 -1.31 4.75
CA GLY A 91 3.86 -1.85 4.01
C GLY A 91 4.99 -0.86 3.82
N ASP A 92 6.14 -1.41 3.44
CA ASP A 92 7.32 -0.63 3.04
C ASP A 92 7.44 -0.65 1.52
N ILE A 93 7.93 0.46 0.96
CA ILE A 93 8.16 0.58 -0.47
C ILE A 93 9.61 0.21 -0.76
N VAL A 94 9.80 -0.69 -1.73
CA VAL A 94 11.11 -1.19 -2.17
C VAL A 94 11.24 -1.08 -3.68
N GLU A 95 12.48 -1.04 -4.13
CA GLU A 95 12.85 -1.19 -5.54
C GLU A 95 12.51 -2.61 -6.04
N LEU A 96 12.59 -2.82 -7.35
CA LEU A 96 12.27 -4.12 -7.96
C LEU A 96 13.20 -5.25 -7.47
N ASP A 97 14.45 -4.93 -7.14
CA ASP A 97 15.41 -5.87 -6.55
C ASP A 97 15.17 -6.14 -5.04
N GLY A 98 14.28 -5.36 -4.41
CA GLY A 98 13.93 -5.48 -2.99
C GLY A 98 14.73 -4.59 -2.06
N SER A 99 15.67 -3.79 -2.59
CA SER A 99 16.34 -2.77 -1.78
C SER A 99 15.33 -1.69 -1.33
N PRO A 100 15.51 -1.11 -0.12
CA PRO A 100 14.62 -0.06 0.36
C PRO A 100 14.57 1.14 -0.59
N TRP A 101 13.36 1.59 -0.94
CA TRP A 101 13.22 2.78 -1.77
C TRP A 101 13.41 4.05 -0.94
N LEU A 102 14.20 5.01 -1.44
CA LEU A 102 14.54 6.23 -0.71
C LEU A 102 13.31 7.07 -0.32
N GLY A 103 12.25 7.02 -1.14
CA GLY A 103 11.02 7.78 -0.94
C GLY A 103 10.04 7.14 0.05
N CYS A 104 10.38 6.02 0.68
CA CYS A 104 9.52 5.37 1.65
C CYS A 104 9.61 6.03 3.04
N THR A 105 8.61 6.84 3.38
CA THR A 105 8.46 7.52 4.68
C THR A 105 8.50 6.54 5.86
N ARG A 106 7.90 5.35 5.71
CA ARG A 106 7.87 4.31 6.77
C ARG A 106 9.25 3.70 7.01
N THR A 107 10.03 3.45 5.95
CA THR A 107 11.40 2.95 6.08
C THR A 107 12.31 4.01 6.71
N MET A 108 12.14 5.30 6.36
CA MET A 108 12.93 6.40 6.93
C MET A 108 12.79 6.54 8.45
N LEU A 109 11.68 6.10 9.04
CA LEU A 109 11.42 6.15 10.48
C LEU A 109 12.15 5.05 11.27
N LYS A 110 12.57 3.97 10.61
CA LYS A 110 13.19 2.80 11.26
C LYS A 110 14.65 3.05 11.60
#